data_AF-A0A399ZHZ6-F1
#
_entry.id   AF-A0A399ZHZ6-F1
#
_cell.length_a   1.000
_cell.length_b   1.000
_cell.length_c   1.000
_cell.angle_alpha   90.00
_cell.angle_beta   90.00
_cell.angle_gamma   90.00
#
_symmetry.space_group_name_H-M   'P 1'
#
loop_
_entity.id
_entity.type
_entity.pdbx_description
1 polymer ?
#
loop_
_entity_poly.entity_id
_entity_poly.type
_entity_poly.pdbx_seq_one_letter_code
_entity_poly.pdbx_strand_id
1 'polypeptide(L)'
;RDGYQRYEDLLATILTADQMERYAQEIQQSGAIRIFEEMSAAELASLSPEMQAIAKAVMDHETISMENRRVVALLHQRGQETVAPDFGSAQPNRHADPLRI
;
A
#
# COMPACT_ATOMS: atom_id res chain seq x y z
N ARG A 1 18.65 10.87 2.15
CA ARG A 1 17.98 9.96 1.20
C ARG A 1 16.51 10.02 1.50
N ASP A 2 15.70 10.38 0.52
CA ASP A 2 14.25 10.47 0.66
C ASP A 2 13.65 9.06 0.83
N GLY A 3 12.58 8.93 1.62
CA GLY A 3 11.96 7.63 1.91
C GLY A 3 11.55 6.86 0.66
N TYR A 4 11.16 7.56 -0.41
CA TYR A 4 10.84 6.95 -1.71
C TYR A 4 12.04 6.25 -2.34
N GLN A 5 13.20 6.91 -2.42
CA GLN A 5 14.41 6.31 -3.00
C GLN A 5 14.88 5.12 -2.16
N ARG A 6 14.75 5.21 -0.84
CA ARG A 6 15.11 4.10 0.05
C ARG A 6 14.18 2.90 -0.17
N TYR A 7 12.89 3.13 -0.35
CA TYR A 7 11.94 2.07 -0.62
C TYR A 7 12.21 1.39 -1.97
N GLU A 8 12.46 2.19 -3.01
CA GLU A 8 12.84 1.68 -4.33
C GLU A 8 14.12 0.83 -4.29
N ASP A 9 15.17 1.33 -3.64
CA ASP A 9 16.43 0.60 -3.47
C ASP A 9 16.21 -0.75 -2.78
N LEU A 10 15.32 -0.80 -1.78
CA LEU A 10 14.97 -2.02 -1.06
C LEU A 10 14.16 -2.98 -1.91
N LEU A 11 13.18 -2.49 -2.67
CA LEU A 11 12.38 -3.32 -3.59
C LEU A 11 13.27 -3.97 -4.64
N ALA A 12 14.26 -3.26 -5.17
CA ALA A 12 15.21 -3.79 -6.14
C ALA A 12 16.05 -4.97 -5.60
N THR A 13 16.08 -5.21 -4.28
CA THR A 13 16.78 -6.36 -3.69
C THR A 13 15.94 -7.64 -3.67
N ILE A 14 14.62 -7.53 -3.79
CA ILE A 14 13.68 -8.66 -3.66
C ILE A 14 12.79 -8.87 -4.89
N LEU A 15 12.65 -7.84 -5.74
CA LEU A 15 11.86 -7.88 -6.96
C LEU A 15 12.77 -7.94 -8.18
N THR A 16 12.32 -8.67 -9.20
CA THR A 16 12.92 -8.57 -10.55
C THR A 16 12.57 -7.23 -11.21
N ALA A 17 13.28 -6.87 -12.27
CA ALA A 17 12.98 -5.68 -13.06
C ALA A 17 11.53 -5.70 -13.60
N ASP A 18 11.07 -6.86 -14.07
CA ASP A 18 9.69 -7.04 -14.55
C ASP A 18 8.67 -6.84 -13.43
N GLN A 19 8.92 -7.37 -12.23
CA GLN A 19 8.04 -7.17 -11.07
C GLN A 19 8.01 -5.70 -10.62
N MET A 20 9.16 -5.02 -10.66
CA MET A 20 9.27 -3.59 -10.42
C MET A 20 8.44 -2.77 -11.42
N GLU A 21 8.54 -3.08 -12.71
CA GLU A 21 7.78 -2.39 -13.75
C GLU A 21 6.27 -2.61 -13.58
N ARG A 22 5.86 -3.86 -13.30
CA ARG A 22 4.45 -4.19 -13.03
C ARG A 22 3.92 -3.47 -11.80
N TYR A 23 4.70 -3.42 -10.73
CA TYR A 23 4.29 -2.71 -9.53
C TYR A 23 4.10 -1.21 -9.81
N ALA A 24 5.04 -0.60 -10.55
CA ALA A 24 4.93 0.80 -10.95
C ALA A 24 3.69 1.06 -11.84
N GLN A 25 3.39 0.16 -12.78
CA GLN A 25 2.18 0.25 -13.61
C GLN A 25 0.91 0.16 -12.76
N GLU A 26 0.84 -0.74 -11.79
CA GLU A 26 -0.31 -0.88 -10.89
C GLU A 26 -0.51 0.35 -10.01
N ILE A 27 0.57 0.93 -9.48
CA ILE A 27 0.51 2.20 -8.74
C ILE A 27 -0.01 3.32 -9.64
N GLN A 28 0.44 3.40 -10.90
CA GLN A 28 -0.04 4.41 -11.85
C GLN A 28 -1.52 4.22 -12.21
N GLN A 29 -1.97 2.99 -12.41
CA GLN A 29 -3.35 2.68 -12.80
C GLN A 29 -4.33 2.85 -11.65
N SER A 30 -3.97 2.35 -10.47
CA SER A 30 -4.79 2.50 -9.27
C SER A 30 -4.71 3.91 -8.68
N GLY A 31 -3.67 4.66 -9.04
CA GLY A 31 -3.32 5.93 -8.45
C GLY A 31 -2.89 5.81 -6.99
N ALA A 32 -2.61 4.61 -6.49
CA ALA A 32 -2.43 4.35 -5.06
C ALA A 32 -1.25 3.43 -4.71
N ILE A 33 -0.59 3.73 -3.60
CA ILE A 33 0.38 2.87 -2.91
C ILE A 33 -0.32 2.31 -1.67
N ARG A 34 -0.45 0.98 -1.60
CA ARG A 34 -1.12 0.27 -0.50
C ARG A 34 -0.12 -0.20 0.54
N ILE A 35 -0.54 -0.23 1.81
CA ILE A 35 0.16 -0.93 2.88
C ILE A 35 -0.31 -2.38 2.88
N PHE A 36 0.52 -3.28 2.35
CA PHE A 36 0.12 -4.69 2.19
C PHE A 36 -0.20 -5.39 3.51
N GLU A 37 0.47 -5.04 4.61
CA GLU A 37 0.20 -5.58 5.95
C GLU A 37 -1.15 -5.16 6.53
N GLU A 38 -1.73 -4.06 6.02
CA GLU A 38 -3.03 -3.57 6.48
C GLU A 38 -4.19 -4.10 5.62
N MET A 39 -3.88 -4.78 4.52
CA MET A 39 -4.88 -5.42 3.68
C MET A 39 -5.43 -6.67 4.37
N SER A 40 -6.75 -6.83 4.37
CA SER A 40 -7.38 -8.08 4.77
C SER A 40 -7.03 -9.22 3.81
N ALA A 41 -7.19 -10.47 4.26
CA ALA A 41 -6.96 -11.64 3.42
C ALA A 41 -7.84 -11.65 2.15
N ALA A 42 -9.06 -11.11 2.22
CA ALA A 42 -9.95 -10.99 1.07
C ALA A 42 -9.46 -9.93 0.06
N GLU A 43 -8.90 -8.82 0.56
CA GLU A 43 -8.32 -7.79 -0.29
C GLU A 43 -7.00 -8.24 -0.92
N LEU A 44 -6.17 -9.00 -0.22
CA LEU A 44 -4.98 -9.62 -0.80
C LEU A 44 -5.38 -10.64 -1.88
N ALA A 45 -6.40 -11.45 -1.65
CA ALA A 45 -6.88 -12.43 -2.61
C ALA A 45 -7.53 -11.80 -3.87
N SER A 46 -7.96 -10.54 -3.80
CA SER A 46 -8.52 -9.80 -4.95
C SER A 46 -7.47 -9.12 -5.81
N LEU A 47 -6.20 -9.09 -5.37
CA LEU A 47 -5.09 -8.62 -6.18
C LEU A 47 -4.84 -9.57 -7.37
N SER A 48 -4.24 -9.04 -8.45
CA SER A 48 -3.71 -9.87 -9.52
C SER A 48 -2.65 -10.85 -8.99
N PRO A 49 -2.44 -12.02 -9.61
CA PRO A 49 -1.44 -12.99 -9.17
C PRO A 49 -0.04 -12.38 -9.01
N GLU A 50 0.34 -11.47 -9.92
CA GLU A 50 1.59 -10.73 -9.89
C GLU A 50 1.69 -9.83 -8.66
N MET A 51 0.61 -9.12 -8.33
CA MET A 51 0.55 -8.24 -7.16
C MET A 51 0.48 -9.03 -5.85
N GLN A 52 -0.11 -10.22 -5.84
CA GLN A 52 -0.05 -11.13 -4.69
C GLN A 52 1.39 -11.57 -4.43
N ALA A 53 2.16 -11.87 -5.47
CA ALA A 53 3.57 -12.24 -5.33
C ALA A 53 4.42 -11.08 -4.80
N ILE A 54 4.20 -9.85 -5.30
CA ILE A 54 4.88 -8.64 -4.80
C ILE A 54 4.49 -8.34 -3.35
N ALA A 55 3.19 -8.37 -3.03
CA ALA A 55 2.69 -8.15 -1.68
C ALA A 55 3.31 -9.16 -0.71
N LYS A 56 3.35 -10.43 -1.09
CA LYS A 56 3.99 -11.49 -0.30
C LYS A 56 5.48 -11.20 -0.09
N ALA A 57 6.23 -10.86 -1.13
CA ALA A 57 7.65 -10.56 -1.01
C ALA A 57 7.90 -9.35 -0.09
N VAL A 58 7.09 -8.29 -0.18
CA VAL A 58 7.20 -7.12 0.71
C VAL A 58 6.85 -7.48 2.16
N MET A 59 5.80 -8.27 2.40
CA MET A 59 5.38 -8.68 3.74
C MET A 59 6.35 -9.68 4.39
N ASP A 60 7.00 -10.54 3.60
CA ASP A 60 8.00 -11.49 4.11
C ASP A 60 9.30 -10.77 4.57
N HIS A 61 9.47 -9.48 4.26
CA HIS A 61 10.65 -8.67 4.62
C HIS A 61 10.27 -7.46 5.49
N GLU A 62 10.43 -7.61 6.82
CA GLU A 62 10.07 -6.59 7.83
C GLU A 62 10.60 -5.18 7.52
N THR A 63 11.87 -5.07 7.12
CA THR A 63 12.46 -3.75 6.79
C THR A 63 11.78 -3.08 5.59
N ILE A 64 11.38 -3.86 4.59
CA ILE A 64 10.75 -3.36 3.37
C ILE A 64 9.29 -2.99 3.66
N SER A 65 8.60 -3.80 4.46
CA SER A 65 7.27 -3.49 4.97
C SER A 65 7.24 -2.18 5.79
N MET A 66 8.20 -1.96 6.69
CA MET A 66 8.29 -0.71 7.44
C MET A 66 8.52 0.50 6.52
N GLU A 67 9.36 0.35 5.50
CA GLU A 67 9.63 1.44 4.56
C GLU A 67 8.43 1.71 3.63
N ASN A 68 7.65 0.68 3.27
CA ASN A 68 6.36 0.83 2.57
C ASN A 68 5.39 1.69 3.40
N ARG A 69 5.21 1.38 4.69
CA ARG A 69 4.40 2.21 5.62
C ARG A 69 4.90 3.64 5.70
N ARG A 70 6.22 3.83 5.76
CA ARG A 70 6.84 5.16 5.80
C ARG A 70 6.55 5.96 4.53
N VAL A 71 6.63 5.35 3.35
CA VAL A 71 6.30 5.98 2.07
C VAL A 71 4.84 6.44 2.05
N VAL A 72 3.92 5.59 2.49
CA VAL A 72 2.49 5.92 2.58
C VAL A 72 2.24 7.08 3.55
N ALA A 73 2.85 7.05 4.74
CA ALA A 73 2.76 8.15 5.70
C ALA A 73 3.34 9.48 5.13
N LEU A 74 4.42 9.43 4.34
CA LEU A 74 4.97 10.61 3.67
C LEU A 74 4.01 11.18 2.61
N LEU A 75 3.28 10.32 1.90
CA LEU A 75 2.24 10.73 0.94
C LEU A 75 1.07 11.40 1.65
N HIS A 76 0.60 10.83 2.77
CA HIS A 76 -0.41 11.47 3.63
C HIS A 76 0.03 12.86 4.11
N GLN A 77 1.25 12.98 4.64
CA GLN A 77 1.79 14.27 5.11
C GLN A 77 1.86 15.34 4.01
N ARG A 78 1.96 14.92 2.75
CA ARG A 78 1.99 15.81 1.58
C ARG A 78 0.59 16.14 1.04
N GLY A 79 -0.47 15.69 1.73
CA GLY A 79 -1.86 15.87 1.28
C GLY A 79 -2.25 14.97 0.10
N GLN A 80 -1.49 13.90 -0.15
CA GLN A 80 -1.77 12.91 -1.21
C GLN A 80 -2.55 11.72 -0.65
N GLU A 81 -3.59 11.99 0.14
CA GLU A 81 -4.48 10.97 0.74
C GLU A 81 -5.18 10.12 -0.33
N THR A 82 -5.40 10.67 -1.51
CA THR A 82 -5.93 9.93 -2.67
C THR A 82 -4.97 8.87 -3.20
N VAL A 83 -3.66 9.04 -2.97
CA VAL A 83 -2.59 8.13 -3.42
C VAL A 83 -2.17 7.15 -2.32
N ALA A 84 -2.57 7.40 -1.10
CA ALA A 84 -2.33 6.52 0.04
C ALA A 84 -3.68 6.34 0.76
N PRO A 85 -4.60 5.51 0.26
CA PRO A 85 -5.85 5.28 0.98
C PRO A 85 -5.55 4.60 2.31
N ASP A 86 -6.22 5.04 3.37
CA ASP A 86 -6.13 4.41 4.68
C ASP A 86 -6.99 3.13 4.65
N PHE A 87 -6.35 1.98 4.44
CA PHE A 87 -7.02 0.68 4.43
C PHE A 87 -7.21 0.11 5.86
N GLY A 88 -6.63 0.77 6.86
CA GLY A 88 -6.68 0.37 8.28
C GLY A 88 -7.90 0.86 9.06
N SER A 89 -8.67 1.83 8.54
CA SER A 89 -9.98 2.16 9.10
C SER A 89 -11.06 1.30 8.47
N ALA A 90 -11.50 0.29 9.22
CA ALA A 90 -12.79 -0.36 9.00
C ALA A 90 -13.83 0.69 8.55
N GLN A 91 -14.61 0.31 7.53
CA GLN A 91 -15.81 1.01 7.05
C GLN A 91 -16.36 2.01 8.07
N PRO A 92 -16.61 3.29 7.71
CA PRO A 92 -17.31 4.18 8.60
C PRO A 92 -18.65 3.51 8.91
N ASN A 93 -18.77 3.05 10.15
CA ASN A 93 -20.03 2.71 10.74
C ASN A 93 -20.88 3.95 10.51
N ARG A 94 -21.79 3.89 9.54
CA ARG A 94 -22.86 4.87 9.38
C ARG A 94 -23.71 4.73 10.64
N HIS A 95 -23.25 5.32 11.74
CA HIS A 95 -24.11 5.77 12.81
C HIS A 95 -25.00 6.85 12.18
N ALA A 96 -26.05 6.37 11.52
CA ALA A 96 -27.28 7.12 11.41
C ALA A 96 -27.77 7.30 12.85
N ASP A 97 -27.36 8.41 13.44
CA ASP A 97 -27.97 8.96 14.63
C ASP A 97 -28.98 10.01 14.14
N PRO A 98 -30.25 9.67 13.90
CA PRO A 98 -31.28 10.69 13.87
C PRO A 98 -31.69 10.97 15.31
N LEU A 99 -31.09 12.05 15.84
CA LEU A 99 -31.72 13.04 16.72
C LEU A 99 -32.97 12.56 17.48
N ARG A 100 -32.79 12.30 18.77
CA ARG A 100 -33.89 12.43 19.74
C ARG A 100 -34.47 13.85 19.66
N ILE A 101 -35.76 13.95 19.35
CA ILE A 101 -36.65 15.04 19.73
C ILE A 101 -37.87 14.42 20.40
#